data_AF-A0A7W9J4T2-F1
#
_entry.id   AF-A0A7W9J4T2-F1
#
_cell.length_a   1.000
_cell.length_b   1.000
_cell.length_c   1.000
_cell.angle_alpha   90.00
_cell.angle_beta   90.00
_cell.angle_gamma   90.00
#
_symmetry.space_group_name_H-M   'P 1'
#
loop_
_entity.id
_entity.type
_entity.pdbx_description
1 polymer ?
#
loop_
_entity_poly.entity_id
_entity_poly.type
_entity_poly.pdbx_seq_one_letter_code
_entity_poly.pdbx_strand_id
1 'polypeptide(L)'
;MIDELPADLTVFGSGTAAQAVPNSTRRIPSLYVDPVAWLLLESAERAIGNNLDDVRGEVAVLVVSTYATLDTMAGIAGTATSGRVSPLRFAGASPGGAASLTCLVHGFRGPSLLLTSGPESSWPVAVTMARSWLRTGAAVRVILSVHTVDAEAGHQVRSVVVGASE
;
A
#
# COMPACT_ATOMS: atom_id res chain seq x y z
N MET A 1 -5.11 -13.87 -2.46
CA MET A 1 -5.17 -13.96 -3.93
C MET A 1 -6.13 -12.88 -4.43
N ILE A 2 -5.66 -11.91 -5.23
CA ILE A 2 -6.50 -10.87 -5.86
C ILE A 2 -7.15 -11.52 -7.09
N ASP A 3 -7.99 -12.51 -6.86
CA ASP A 3 -8.34 -13.43 -7.95
C ASP A 3 -9.77 -13.23 -8.45
N GLU A 4 -10.61 -12.55 -7.68
CA GLU A 4 -11.92 -12.12 -8.14
C GLU A 4 -12.18 -10.67 -7.72
N LEU A 5 -12.08 -9.79 -8.70
CA LEU A 5 -12.68 -8.46 -8.62
C LEU A 5 -14.12 -8.57 -9.15
N PRO A 6 -15.09 -7.90 -8.49
CA PRO A 6 -16.45 -7.79 -9.00
C PRO A 6 -16.51 -7.23 -10.42
N ALA A 7 -17.50 -7.67 -11.21
CA ALA A 7 -17.65 -7.27 -12.62
C ALA A 7 -17.94 -5.76 -12.82
N ASP A 8 -18.38 -5.06 -11.76
CA ASP A 8 -18.58 -3.62 -11.77
C ASP A 8 -17.29 -2.81 -11.53
N LEU A 9 -16.14 -3.49 -11.44
CA LEU A 9 -14.82 -2.88 -11.41
C LEU A 9 -14.04 -3.20 -12.68
N THR A 10 -13.55 -2.16 -13.35
CA THR A 10 -12.64 -2.27 -14.49
C THR A 10 -11.19 -2.16 -14.01
N VAL A 11 -10.32 -3.06 -14.46
CA VAL A 11 -8.87 -3.04 -14.17
C VAL A 11 -8.14 -2.23 -15.24
N PHE A 12 -7.43 -1.18 -14.82
CA PHE A 12 -6.65 -0.29 -15.69
C PHE A 12 -5.16 -0.63 -15.72
N GLY A 13 -4.70 -1.45 -14.78
CA GLY A 13 -3.30 -1.85 -14.71
C GLY A 13 -3.04 -2.78 -13.52
N SER A 14 -1.92 -3.50 -13.60
CA SER A 14 -1.49 -4.42 -12.55
C SER A 14 0.03 -4.45 -12.43
N GLY A 15 0.51 -4.67 -11.23
CA GLY A 15 1.93 -4.68 -10.91
C GLY A 15 2.21 -5.68 -9.79
N THR A 16 3.42 -6.23 -9.80
CA THR A 16 3.93 -7.07 -8.72
C THR A 16 5.33 -6.65 -8.37
N ALA A 17 5.72 -6.77 -7.10
CA ALA A 17 7.10 -6.60 -6.65
C ALA A 17 7.39 -7.62 -5.55
N ALA A 18 8.60 -8.17 -5.53
CA ALA A 18 9.00 -9.17 -4.55
C ALA A 18 10.46 -8.98 -4.13
N GLN A 19 10.73 -9.12 -2.84
CA GLN A 19 12.06 -9.03 -2.26
C GLN A 19 12.15 -9.93 -1.02
N ALA A 20 13.25 -10.68 -0.88
CA ALA A 20 13.48 -11.49 0.31
C ALA A 20 13.50 -10.64 1.59
N VAL A 21 14.15 -9.48 1.52
CA VAL A 21 14.16 -8.45 2.57
C VAL A 21 13.85 -7.10 1.91
N PRO A 22 12.69 -6.48 2.20
CA PRO A 22 12.31 -5.22 1.63
C PRO A 22 13.38 -4.15 1.88
N ASN A 23 13.76 -3.45 0.83
CA ASN A 23 14.66 -2.32 0.89
C ASN A 23 14.41 -1.36 -0.28
N SER A 24 15.07 -0.22 -0.22
CA SER A 24 15.11 0.72 -1.34
C SER A 24 16.39 1.52 -1.32
N THR A 25 16.86 1.95 -2.49
CA THR A 25 17.89 2.98 -2.64
C THR A 25 17.30 4.39 -2.65
N ARG A 26 15.98 4.52 -2.91
CA ARG A 26 15.27 5.80 -2.94
C ARG A 26 15.18 6.39 -1.53
N ARG A 27 15.40 7.69 -1.41
CA ARG A 27 15.32 8.42 -0.15
C ARG A 27 14.56 9.72 -0.37
N ILE A 28 13.69 10.05 0.59
CA ILE A 28 13.03 11.34 0.66
C ILE A 28 13.59 12.04 1.90
N PRO A 29 14.19 13.24 1.77
CA PRO A 29 14.74 13.97 2.90
C PRO A 29 13.72 14.11 4.03
N SER A 30 14.18 13.92 5.27
CA SER A 30 13.36 14.03 6.49
C SER A 30 12.18 13.06 6.58
N LEU A 31 12.12 12.02 5.74
CA LEU A 31 11.12 10.97 5.79
C LEU A 31 11.76 9.62 6.13
N TYR A 32 11.17 8.91 7.07
CA TYR A 32 11.38 7.48 7.27
C TYR A 32 10.04 6.77 7.13
N VAL A 33 10.03 5.68 6.35
CA VAL A 33 8.92 4.77 6.18
C VAL A 33 9.45 3.35 6.33
N ASP A 34 8.58 2.46 6.80
CA ASP A 34 8.92 1.04 6.89
C ASP A 34 9.41 0.50 5.53
N PRO A 35 10.42 -0.40 5.51
CA PRO A 35 10.92 -0.97 4.26
C PRO A 35 9.85 -1.57 3.34
N VAL A 36 8.76 -2.14 3.88
CA VAL A 36 7.65 -2.67 3.05
C VAL A 36 6.94 -1.57 2.26
N ALA A 37 6.93 -0.33 2.76
CA ALA A 37 6.27 0.78 2.07
C ALA A 37 6.91 1.04 0.71
N TRP A 38 8.22 0.85 0.60
CA TRP A 38 8.93 0.95 -0.68
C TRP A 38 8.55 -0.17 -1.64
N LEU A 39 8.38 -1.39 -1.16
CA LEU A 39 7.93 -2.52 -1.99
C LEU A 39 6.47 -2.33 -2.46
N LEU A 40 5.63 -1.76 -1.59
CA LEU A 40 4.26 -1.34 -1.93
C LEU A 40 4.26 -0.27 -3.02
N LEU A 41 5.12 0.74 -2.88
CA LEU A 41 5.28 1.79 -3.87
C LEU A 41 5.74 1.22 -5.22
N GLU A 42 6.75 0.34 -5.22
CA GLU A 42 7.27 -0.27 -6.46
C GLU A 42 6.20 -1.07 -7.20
N SER A 43 5.44 -1.90 -6.49
CA SER A 43 4.32 -2.65 -7.08
C SER A 43 3.22 -1.71 -7.60
N ALA A 44 2.91 -0.63 -6.86
CA ALA A 44 1.94 0.36 -7.30
C ALA A 44 2.42 1.12 -8.55
N GLU A 45 3.67 1.58 -8.60
CA GLU A 45 4.27 2.26 -9.76
C GLU A 45 4.17 1.38 -11.02
N ARG A 46 4.43 0.06 -10.89
CA ARG A 46 4.24 -0.91 -11.99
C ARG A 46 2.78 -1.05 -12.42
N ALA A 47 1.83 -0.98 -11.49
CA ALA A 47 0.40 -1.04 -11.80
C ALA A 47 -0.14 0.25 -12.42
N ILE A 48 0.39 1.40 -12.02
CA ILE A 48 0.01 2.73 -12.51
C ILE A 48 0.45 2.93 -13.95
N GLY A 49 1.70 2.55 -14.29
CA GLY A 49 2.30 2.89 -15.57
C GLY A 49 2.27 4.40 -15.80
N ASN A 50 1.70 4.85 -16.93
CA ASN A 50 1.52 6.27 -17.27
C ASN A 50 0.04 6.71 -17.22
N ASN A 51 -0.83 5.96 -16.52
CA ASN A 51 -2.28 6.02 -16.75
C ASN A 51 -3.06 6.95 -15.80
N LEU A 52 -2.40 7.62 -14.84
CA LEU A 52 -3.08 8.34 -13.75
C LEU A 52 -2.77 9.84 -13.66
N ASP A 53 -2.05 10.42 -14.62
CA ASP A 53 -1.61 11.82 -14.52
C ASP A 53 -2.77 12.83 -14.48
N ASP A 54 -3.82 12.58 -15.25
CA ASP A 54 -4.97 13.48 -15.36
C ASP A 54 -5.92 13.41 -14.15
N VAL A 55 -5.83 12.35 -13.34
CA VAL A 55 -6.78 12.06 -12.24
C VAL A 55 -6.11 12.02 -10.87
N ARG A 56 -4.88 12.53 -10.73
CA ARG A 56 -4.09 12.44 -9.48
C ARG A 56 -4.87 12.92 -8.24
N GLY A 57 -5.70 13.96 -8.38
CA GLY A 57 -6.52 14.48 -7.28
C GLY A 57 -7.59 13.52 -6.74
N GLU A 58 -7.90 12.45 -7.48
CA GLU A 58 -9.06 11.59 -7.26
C GLU A 58 -8.66 10.10 -7.18
N VAL A 59 -7.39 9.82 -6.90
CA VAL A 59 -6.88 8.45 -6.72
C VAL A 59 -6.88 8.07 -5.23
N ALA A 60 -7.56 6.99 -4.88
CA ALA A 60 -7.51 6.36 -3.57
C ALA A 60 -6.46 5.25 -3.51
N VAL A 61 -5.94 4.96 -2.32
CA VAL A 61 -4.95 3.88 -2.08
C VAL A 61 -5.41 3.00 -0.94
N LEU A 62 -5.54 1.70 -1.19
CA LEU A 62 -5.92 0.71 -0.19
C LEU A 62 -4.88 -0.40 -0.15
N VAL A 63 -4.31 -0.64 1.03
CA VAL A 63 -3.33 -1.68 1.28
C VAL A 63 -3.92 -2.75 2.21
N VAL A 64 -3.68 -4.01 1.89
CA VAL A 64 -3.96 -5.16 2.76
C VAL A 64 -2.63 -5.80 3.14
N SER A 65 -2.33 -5.86 4.43
CA SER A 65 -1.04 -6.37 4.90
C SER A 65 -1.09 -6.74 6.38
N THR A 66 -0.88 -8.03 6.69
CA THR A 66 -0.73 -8.49 8.08
C THR A 66 0.56 -8.00 8.74
N TYR A 67 1.61 -7.85 7.93
CA TYR A 67 2.94 -7.50 8.41
C TYR A 67 3.18 -6.00 8.44
N ALA A 68 2.59 -5.22 7.53
CA ALA A 68 2.69 -3.76 7.42
C ALA A 68 4.03 -3.22 7.96
N THR A 69 4.02 -2.51 9.08
CA THR A 69 5.19 -1.86 9.66
C THR A 69 5.88 -2.67 10.78
N LEU A 70 5.68 -3.99 10.79
CA LEU A 70 6.17 -4.90 11.85
C LEU A 70 7.69 -4.85 11.99
N ASP A 71 8.46 -4.76 10.90
CA ASP A 71 9.92 -4.66 10.96
C ASP A 71 10.37 -3.40 11.70
N THR A 72 9.79 -2.26 11.36
CA THR A 72 10.08 -1.01 12.06
C THR A 72 9.65 -1.08 13.53
N MET A 73 8.46 -1.61 13.82
CA MET A 73 7.96 -1.78 15.19
C MET A 73 8.89 -2.68 16.02
N ALA A 74 9.34 -3.81 15.47
CA ALA A 74 10.26 -4.73 16.13
C ALA A 74 11.63 -4.05 16.39
N GLY A 75 12.14 -3.29 15.42
CA GLY A 75 13.36 -2.51 15.59
C GLY A 75 13.25 -1.46 16.70
N ILE A 76 12.12 -0.77 16.82
CA ILE A 76 11.86 0.18 17.92
C ILE A 76 11.79 -0.54 19.27
N ALA A 77 11.06 -1.66 19.34
CA ALA A 77 10.93 -2.43 20.57
C ALA A 77 12.30 -2.93 21.06
N GLY A 78 13.17 -3.35 20.13
CA GLY A 78 14.53 -3.79 20.44
C GLY A 78 15.44 -2.69 21.03
N THR A 79 15.21 -1.42 20.72
CA THR A 79 16.00 -0.30 21.27
C THR A 79 15.34 0.39 22.47
N ALA A 80 14.05 0.14 22.73
CA ALA A 80 13.29 0.85 23.75
C ALA A 80 13.88 0.72 25.16
N THR A 81 14.44 -0.45 25.50
CA THR A 81 15.07 -0.72 26.81
C THR A 81 16.31 0.14 27.07
N SER A 82 16.93 0.69 26.02
CA SER A 82 18.06 1.62 26.13
C SER A 82 17.65 3.07 26.40
N GLY A 83 16.34 3.36 26.47
CA GLY A 83 15.80 4.70 26.67
C GLY A 83 15.89 5.62 25.45
N ARG A 84 16.26 5.10 24.28
CA ARG A 84 16.41 5.87 23.03
C ARG A 84 15.50 5.31 21.95
N VAL A 85 14.58 6.16 21.48
CA VAL A 85 13.73 5.89 20.32
C VAL A 85 13.91 7.02 19.31
N SER A 86 14.15 6.67 18.04
CA SER A 86 14.21 7.67 16.97
C SER A 86 12.79 8.20 16.69
N PRO A 87 12.55 9.52 16.76
CA PRO A 87 11.25 10.10 16.40
C PRO A 87 10.82 9.78 14.96
N LEU A 88 11.78 9.76 14.02
CA LEU A 88 11.50 9.43 12.62
C LEU A 88 11.06 7.97 12.45
N ARG A 89 11.75 7.03 13.12
CA ARG A 89 11.36 5.61 13.05
C ARG A 89 10.02 5.38 13.74
N PHE A 90 9.79 6.04 14.88
CA PHE A 90 8.51 5.96 15.59
C PHE A 90 7.34 6.41 14.70
N ALA A 91 7.47 7.55 14.02
CA ALA A 91 6.46 8.01 13.07
C ALA A 91 6.31 7.03 11.89
N GLY A 92 7.41 6.52 11.33
CA GLY A 92 7.39 5.58 10.22
C GLY A 92 6.89 4.17 10.57
N ALA A 93 6.74 3.84 11.86
CA ALA A 93 6.12 2.60 12.32
C ALA A 93 4.59 2.63 12.24
N SER A 94 3.97 3.77 11.91
CA SER A 94 2.52 3.87 11.69
C SER A 94 2.10 3.05 10.47
N PRO A 95 1.12 2.13 10.60
CA PRO A 95 0.58 1.41 9.45
C PRO A 95 0.04 2.34 8.35
N GLY A 96 -0.49 3.50 8.72
CA GLY A 96 -0.93 4.51 7.75
C GLY A 96 0.21 5.01 6.85
N GLY A 97 1.45 4.98 7.31
CA GLY A 97 2.63 5.37 6.53
C GLY A 97 2.89 4.45 5.34
N ALA A 98 2.59 3.14 5.47
CA ALA A 98 2.76 2.17 4.39
C ALA A 98 1.77 2.40 3.24
N ALA A 99 0.53 2.82 3.53
CA ALA A 99 -0.43 3.22 2.49
C ALA A 99 -0.16 4.64 1.95
N SER A 100 0.29 5.55 2.81
CA SER A 100 0.46 6.96 2.46
C SER A 100 1.66 7.26 1.57
N LEU A 101 2.70 6.41 1.55
CA LEU A 101 3.90 6.67 0.74
C LEU A 101 3.57 6.83 -0.75
N THR A 102 2.72 5.95 -1.29
CA THR A 102 2.25 6.04 -2.68
C THR A 102 1.55 7.37 -2.94
N CYS A 103 0.70 7.82 -2.01
CA CYS A 103 0.03 9.12 -2.13
C CYS A 103 1.03 10.28 -2.13
N LEU A 104 2.01 10.26 -1.23
CA LEU A 104 3.03 11.31 -1.12
C LEU A 104 3.88 11.41 -2.39
N VAL A 105 4.29 10.27 -2.96
CA VAL A 105 5.14 10.22 -4.15
C VAL A 105 4.41 10.68 -5.40
N HIS A 106 3.15 10.29 -5.57
CA HIS A 106 2.38 10.60 -6.78
C HIS A 106 1.45 11.81 -6.63
N GLY A 107 1.38 12.42 -5.46
CA GLY A 107 0.48 13.55 -5.18
C GLY A 107 -1.00 13.17 -5.15
N PHE A 108 -1.31 11.92 -4.80
CA PHE A 108 -2.69 11.45 -4.72
C PHE A 108 -3.43 12.06 -3.54
N ARG A 109 -4.70 12.46 -3.74
CA ARG A 109 -5.52 13.16 -2.74
C ARG A 109 -6.82 12.44 -2.39
N GLY A 110 -7.07 11.27 -2.95
CA GLY A 110 -8.21 10.43 -2.56
C GLY A 110 -8.00 9.76 -1.20
N PRO A 111 -9.01 9.04 -0.70
CA PRO A 111 -8.93 8.27 0.55
C PRO A 111 -7.74 7.30 0.56
N SER A 112 -7.16 7.10 1.74
CA SER A 112 -6.19 6.03 1.95
C SER A 112 -6.59 5.14 3.14
N LEU A 113 -6.33 3.84 3.02
CA LEU A 113 -6.64 2.85 4.05
C LEU A 113 -5.61 1.74 4.05
N LEU A 114 -5.24 1.26 5.24
CA LEU A 114 -4.51 0.01 5.42
C LEU A 114 -5.34 -0.94 6.30
N LEU A 115 -5.56 -2.16 5.81
CA LEU A 115 -6.15 -3.26 6.56
C LEU A 115 -5.03 -4.17 7.08
N THR A 116 -4.92 -4.30 8.40
CA THR A 116 -3.82 -5.02 9.09
C THR A 116 -4.08 -6.51 9.30
N SER A 117 -5.15 -7.06 8.72
CA SER A 117 -5.50 -8.48 8.81
C SER A 117 -4.99 -9.28 7.60
N GLY A 118 -5.18 -10.60 7.63
CA GLY A 118 -4.83 -11.51 6.52
C GLY A 118 -5.53 -11.14 5.21
N PRO A 119 -4.91 -11.40 4.04
CA PRO A 119 -5.55 -11.14 2.76
C PRO A 119 -6.92 -11.78 2.60
N GLU A 120 -7.08 -13.02 3.07
CA GLU A 120 -8.34 -13.78 2.94
C GLU A 120 -9.52 -13.09 3.63
N SER A 121 -9.32 -12.60 4.86
CA SER A 121 -10.38 -11.91 5.61
C SER A 121 -10.55 -10.45 5.21
N SER A 122 -9.49 -9.81 4.73
CA SER A 122 -9.49 -8.37 4.41
C SER A 122 -9.93 -8.07 2.99
N TRP A 123 -9.77 -9.01 2.06
CA TRP A 123 -10.04 -8.78 0.64
C TRP A 123 -11.50 -8.38 0.36
N PRO A 124 -12.52 -9.04 0.94
CA PRO A 124 -13.91 -8.60 0.76
C PRO A 124 -14.15 -7.17 1.27
N VAL A 125 -13.51 -6.79 2.37
CA VAL A 125 -13.59 -5.43 2.94
C VAL A 125 -12.90 -4.43 2.01
N ALA A 126 -11.71 -4.76 1.50
CA ALA A 126 -10.96 -3.92 0.57
C ALA A 126 -11.77 -3.61 -0.69
N VAL A 127 -12.35 -4.64 -1.30
CA VAL A 127 -13.20 -4.52 -2.49
C VAL A 127 -14.46 -3.69 -2.18
N THR A 128 -15.10 -3.93 -1.04
CA THR A 128 -16.29 -3.16 -0.61
C THR A 128 -15.97 -1.67 -0.46
N MET A 129 -14.84 -1.34 0.16
CA MET A 129 -14.39 0.04 0.34
C MET A 129 -14.07 0.70 -1.00
N ALA A 130 -13.36 0.01 -1.89
CA ALA A 130 -13.04 0.52 -3.23
C ALA A 130 -14.31 0.83 -4.03
N ARG A 131 -15.28 -0.10 -4.06
CA ARG A 131 -16.57 0.12 -4.71
C ARG A 131 -17.33 1.29 -4.10
N SER A 132 -17.33 1.41 -2.77
CA SER A 132 -17.97 2.52 -2.08
C SER A 132 -17.37 3.86 -2.52
N TRP A 133 -16.04 4.00 -2.51
CA TRP A 133 -15.37 5.24 -2.90
C TRP A 133 -15.60 5.62 -4.36
N LEU A 134 -15.58 4.64 -5.27
CA LEU A 134 -15.88 4.86 -6.68
C LEU A 134 -17.33 5.31 -6.87
N ARG A 135 -18.28 4.62 -6.24
CA ARG A 135 -19.72 4.93 -6.36
C ARG A 135 -20.09 6.28 -5.76
N THR A 136 -19.45 6.70 -4.67
CA THR A 136 -19.74 7.99 -4.03
C THR A 136 -18.94 9.15 -4.61
N GLY A 137 -18.09 8.92 -5.61
CA GLY A 137 -17.20 9.94 -6.17
C GLY A 137 -16.10 10.41 -5.20
N ALA A 138 -15.81 9.63 -4.16
CA ALA A 138 -14.67 9.92 -3.28
C ALA A 138 -13.32 9.63 -3.97
N ALA A 139 -13.35 8.82 -5.03
CA ALA A 139 -12.24 8.58 -5.94
C ALA A 139 -12.76 8.17 -7.31
N VAL A 140 -11.98 8.45 -8.37
CA VAL A 140 -12.22 7.98 -9.74
C VAL A 140 -11.39 6.73 -10.05
N ARG A 141 -10.29 6.53 -9.31
CA ARG A 141 -9.45 5.32 -9.38
C ARG A 141 -9.06 4.87 -7.97
N VAL A 142 -8.94 3.56 -7.78
CA VAL A 142 -8.46 2.96 -6.53
C VAL A 142 -7.28 2.06 -6.83
N ILE A 143 -6.18 2.25 -6.11
CA ILE A 143 -5.05 1.33 -6.11
C ILE A 143 -5.27 0.34 -4.97
N LEU A 144 -5.48 -0.94 -5.31
CA LEU A 144 -5.59 -2.03 -4.36
C LEU A 144 -4.26 -2.77 -4.32
N SER A 145 -3.60 -2.80 -3.17
CA SER A 145 -2.35 -3.52 -2.96
C SER A 145 -2.52 -4.60 -1.89
N VAL A 146 -2.05 -5.80 -2.16
CA VAL A 146 -1.98 -6.91 -1.20
C VAL A 146 -0.53 -7.26 -0.97
N HIS A 147 -0.12 -7.26 0.29
CA HIS A 147 1.20 -7.69 0.74
C HIS A 147 1.10 -9.03 1.48
N THR A 148 1.91 -9.99 1.07
CA THR A 148 2.09 -11.30 1.69
C THR A 148 3.55 -11.58 1.94
N VAL A 149 3.83 -12.47 2.90
CA VAL A 149 5.18 -12.99 3.15
C VAL A 149 5.11 -14.50 2.99
N ASP A 150 5.98 -15.02 2.15
CA ASP A 150 6.20 -16.44 1.92
C ASP A 150 7.54 -16.87 2.52
N ALA A 151 7.63 -18.11 3.02
CA ALA A 151 8.82 -18.59 3.72
C ALA A 151 10.05 -18.75 2.80
N GLU A 152 9.85 -18.99 1.51
CA GLU A 152 10.93 -19.21 0.54
C GLU A 152 11.21 -17.94 -0.28
N ALA A 153 10.15 -17.23 -0.69
CA ALA A 153 10.25 -16.06 -1.56
C ALA A 153 10.31 -14.71 -0.82
N GLY A 154 10.09 -14.70 0.50
CA GLY A 154 10.06 -13.50 1.32
C GLY A 154 8.85 -12.62 1.05
N HIS A 155 9.05 -11.30 0.97
CA HIS A 155 7.95 -10.34 0.84
C HIS A 155 7.50 -10.22 -0.62
N GLN A 156 6.18 -10.25 -0.83
CA GLN A 156 5.54 -10.09 -2.12
C GLN A 156 4.40 -9.09 -2.03
N VAL A 157 4.32 -8.20 -3.02
CA VAL A 157 3.22 -7.28 -3.19
C VAL A 157 2.63 -7.47 -4.58
N ARG A 158 1.30 -7.50 -4.66
CA ARG A 158 0.55 -7.35 -5.92
C ARG A 158 -0.36 -6.14 -5.81
N SER A 159 -0.33 -5.29 -6.83
CA SER A 159 -1.15 -4.09 -6.93
C SER A 159 -2.00 -4.12 -8.19
N VAL A 160 -3.21 -3.60 -8.11
CA VAL A 160 -4.09 -3.37 -9.27
C VAL A 160 -4.69 -1.97 -9.18
N VAL A 161 -4.83 -1.31 -10.33
CA VAL A 161 -5.56 -0.05 -10.46
C VAL A 161 -6.95 -0.36 -10.97
N VAL A 162 -7.98 0.04 -10.24
CA VAL A 162 -9.38 -0.18 -10.61
C VAL A 162 -10.17 1.12 -10.72
N GLY A 163 -11.21 1.11 -11.53
CA GLY A 163 -12.23 2.16 -11.61
C GLY A 163 -13.63 1.55 -11.77
N ALA A 164 -14.67 2.39 -11.71
CA ALA A 164 -16.02 1.93 -12.02
C ALA A 164 -16.10 1.49 -13.49
N SER A 165 -16.84 0.41 -13.76
CA SER A 165 -17.24 0.06 -15.13
C SER A 165 -18.21 1.12 -15.68
N GLU A 166 -18.06 1.47 -16.95
CA GLU A 166 -18.97 2.38 -17.67
C GLU A 166 -20.38 1.81 -17.85
#